data_AF-A0A7J4IZ65-F1
#
_entry.id   AF-A0A7J4IZ65-F1
#
_cell.length_a   1.000
_cell.length_b   1.000
_cell.length_c   1.000
_cell.angle_alpha   90.00
_cell.angle_beta   90.00
_cell.angle_gamma   90.00
#
_symmetry.space_group_name_H-M   'P 1'
#
loop_
_entity.id
_entity.type
_entity.pdbx_description
1 polymer ?
#
loop_
_entity_poly.entity_id
_entity_poly.type
_entity_poly.pdbx_seq_one_letter_code
_entity_poly.pdbx_strand_id
1 'polypeptide(L)'
;MNKSKIAVLSLAVLLALFPFMAALPVCGNSIVEAGEACDDANVNGYMCSTAAAGFTSGTLKCQLDCSGYDISACIAGNTINAASCSQEDVQSAI
;
A
#
# COMPACT_ATOMS: atom_id res chain seq x y z
N MET A 1 27.36 -42.42 26.58
CA MET A 1 26.39 -41.53 25.92
C MET A 1 27.05 -40.89 24.70
N ASN A 2 26.93 -41.60 23.58
CA ASN A 2 26.96 -41.14 22.18
C ASN A 2 27.27 -39.65 21.90
N LYS A 3 28.57 -39.37 21.72
CA LYS A 3 29.06 -38.19 20.99
C LYS A 3 28.54 -38.11 19.53
N SER A 4 27.86 -39.15 19.02
CA SER A 4 27.25 -39.21 17.69
C SER A 4 25.83 -38.61 17.58
N LYS A 5 25.22 -38.10 18.65
CA LYS A 5 23.88 -37.46 18.56
C LYS A 5 23.90 -35.96 18.25
N ILE A 6 25.08 -35.32 18.28
CA ILE A 6 25.23 -33.87 18.03
C ILE A 6 25.71 -33.61 16.57
N ALA A 7 25.79 -34.65 15.73
CA ALA A 7 26.18 -34.53 14.32
C ALA A 7 25.00 -34.44 13.33
N VAL A 8 23.76 -34.32 13.83
CA VAL A 8 22.58 -33.97 13.00
C VAL A 8 22.34 -32.45 12.98
N LEU A 9 23.24 -31.69 13.61
CA LEU A 9 23.38 -30.24 13.42
C LEU A 9 24.02 -29.94 12.04
N SER A 10 23.58 -30.65 10.99
CA SER A 10 23.98 -30.35 9.62
C SER A 10 23.35 -29.01 9.26
N LEU A 11 24.11 -28.17 8.55
CA LEU A 11 23.72 -26.81 8.12
C LEU A 11 22.31 -26.74 7.49
N ALA A 12 21.79 -27.86 6.98
CA ALA A 12 20.44 -28.03 6.44
C ALA A 12 19.32 -28.01 7.50
N VAL A 13 19.55 -28.45 8.74
CA VAL A 13 18.53 -28.44 9.82
C VAL A 13 18.29 -27.03 10.36
N LEU A 14 19.32 -26.17 10.36
CA LEU A 14 19.16 -24.74 10.64
C LEU A 14 18.41 -24.00 9.51
N LEU A 15 18.45 -24.49 8.28
CA LEU A 15 17.73 -23.90 7.13
C LEU A 15 16.28 -24.39 7.00
N ALA A 16 15.92 -25.54 7.60
CA ALA A 16 14.59 -26.16 7.47
C ALA A 16 13.65 -25.93 8.68
N LEU A 17 14.15 -25.38 9.80
CA LEU A 17 13.35 -25.04 10.98
C LEU A 17 12.97 -23.55 11.09
N PHE A 18 13.42 -22.71 10.16
CA PHE A 18 13.01 -21.31 10.06
C PHE A 18 12.06 -21.14 8.87
N PRO A 19 10.73 -21.13 9.04
CA PRO A 19 9.83 -20.66 8.01
C PRO A 19 9.88 -19.13 8.01
N PHE A 20 11.04 -18.52 7.77
CA PHE A 20 11.17 -17.07 7.92
C PHE A 20 12.37 -16.49 7.17
N MET A 21 12.51 -16.81 5.89
CA MET A 21 13.20 -15.90 4.97
C MET A 21 12.15 -15.04 4.27
N ALA A 22 11.26 -14.39 5.04
CA ALA A 22 10.54 -13.25 4.50
C ALA A 22 11.61 -12.19 4.24
N ALA A 23 11.87 -11.86 2.97
CA ALA A 23 12.71 -10.72 2.64
C ALA A 23 12.16 -9.50 3.41
N LEU A 24 13.05 -8.72 4.04
CA LEU A 24 12.64 -7.46 4.65
C LEU A 24 12.06 -6.59 3.54
N PRO A 25 10.86 -6.00 3.72
CA PRO A 25 10.28 -5.13 2.70
C PRO A 25 11.22 -3.95 2.41
N VAL A 26 11.41 -3.63 1.13
CA VAL A 26 12.31 -2.58 0.66
C VAL A 26 11.53 -1.56 -0.16
N CYS A 27 11.14 -0.48 0.50
CA CYS A 27 10.50 0.65 -0.15
C CYS A 27 11.41 1.31 -1.21
N GLY A 28 10.88 1.50 -2.41
CA GLY A 28 11.57 2.05 -3.58
C GLY A 28 12.18 0.97 -4.47
N ASN A 29 11.71 -0.28 -4.38
CA ASN A 29 12.12 -1.37 -5.27
C ASN A 29 11.09 -1.64 -6.39
N SER A 30 10.03 -0.82 -6.46
CA SER A 30 8.89 -0.91 -7.37
C SER A 30 8.04 -2.19 -7.25
N ILE A 31 8.23 -2.97 -6.17
CA ILE A 31 7.49 -4.20 -5.86
C ILE A 31 6.78 -3.97 -4.53
N VAL A 32 5.46 -4.13 -4.48
CA VAL A 32 4.71 -4.01 -3.22
C VAL A 32 4.91 -5.26 -2.39
N GLU A 33 5.63 -5.14 -1.29
CA GLU A 33 5.91 -6.22 -0.35
C GLU A 33 4.98 -6.19 0.87
N ALA A 34 5.06 -7.24 1.70
CA ALA A 34 4.22 -7.33 2.88
C ALA A 34 4.54 -6.21 3.89
N GLY A 35 3.56 -5.35 4.15
CA GLY A 35 3.69 -4.20 5.06
C GLY A 35 3.76 -2.85 4.33
N GLU A 36 3.90 -2.86 3.01
CA GLU A 36 3.87 -1.65 2.18
C GLU A 36 2.46 -1.42 1.63
N ALA A 37 2.04 -0.16 1.60
CA ALA A 37 0.79 0.21 0.94
C ALA A 37 0.98 0.24 -0.58
N CYS A 38 2.12 0.74 -1.03
CA CYS A 38 2.54 0.96 -2.40
C CYS A 38 4.08 1.01 -2.46
N ASP A 39 4.66 0.95 -3.65
CA ASP A 39 6.09 1.17 -3.88
C ASP A 39 6.30 1.95 -5.18
N ASP A 40 6.94 3.13 -5.09
CA ASP A 40 7.15 4.05 -6.22
C ASP A 40 5.84 4.37 -6.98
N ALA A 41 5.76 3.97 -8.26
CA ALA A 41 4.59 4.12 -9.12
C ALA A 41 3.62 2.94 -8.99
N ASN A 42 4.02 1.86 -8.30
CA ASN A 42 3.18 0.72 -8.02
C ASN A 42 2.27 1.03 -6.82
N VAL A 43 1.15 1.67 -7.10
CA VAL A 43 0.12 2.02 -6.11
C VAL A 43 -0.79 0.84 -5.74
N ASN A 44 -0.33 -0.41 -5.96
CA ASN A 44 -1.06 -1.63 -5.64
C ASN A 44 -2.50 -1.68 -6.19
N GLY A 45 -2.71 -1.08 -7.38
CA GLY A 45 -4.02 -1.00 -8.04
C GLY A 45 -5.00 0.03 -7.44
N TYR A 46 -4.59 0.83 -6.45
CA TYR A 46 -5.41 1.91 -5.93
C TYR A 46 -5.39 3.14 -6.83
N MET A 47 -6.44 3.96 -6.69
CA MET A 47 -6.62 5.23 -7.38
C MET A 47 -7.08 6.27 -6.36
N CYS A 48 -7.04 7.56 -6.71
CA CYS A 48 -7.49 8.62 -5.81
C CYS A 48 -8.90 8.37 -5.25
N SER A 49 -9.82 7.84 -6.06
CA SER A 49 -11.19 7.54 -5.67
C SER A 49 -11.34 6.35 -4.72
N THR A 50 -10.36 5.45 -4.66
CA THR A 50 -10.38 4.28 -3.78
C THR A 50 -9.45 4.41 -2.58
N ALA A 51 -8.43 5.27 -2.67
CA ALA A 51 -7.47 5.53 -1.60
C ALA A 51 -8.01 6.47 -0.52
N ALA A 52 -8.87 7.43 -0.88
CA ALA A 52 -9.48 8.36 0.07
C ALA A 52 -10.86 8.83 -0.40
N ALA A 53 -11.77 9.05 0.55
CA ALA A 53 -13.09 9.59 0.26
C ALA A 53 -13.00 11.04 -0.23
N GLY A 54 -13.92 11.43 -1.12
CA GLY A 54 -14.04 12.80 -1.62
C GLY A 54 -13.17 13.13 -2.82
N PHE A 55 -12.42 12.17 -3.37
CA PHE A 55 -11.68 12.32 -4.64
C PHE A 55 -12.31 11.49 -5.75
N THR A 56 -12.29 12.00 -6.99
CA THR A 56 -12.82 11.28 -8.15
C THR A 56 -11.79 11.08 -9.27
N SER A 57 -10.72 11.87 -9.28
CA SER A 57 -9.70 11.84 -10.32
C SER A 57 -8.33 12.29 -9.77
N GLY A 58 -7.34 12.42 -10.65
CA GLY A 58 -5.98 12.84 -10.33
C GLY A 58 -4.98 11.69 -10.35
N THR A 59 -3.76 11.99 -9.88
CA THR A 59 -2.66 11.02 -9.83
C THR A 59 -2.39 10.65 -8.38
N LEU A 60 -2.63 9.39 -8.04
CA LEU A 60 -2.26 8.85 -6.73
C LEU A 60 -0.75 8.59 -6.71
N LYS A 61 -0.08 9.03 -5.64
CA LYS A 61 1.36 8.81 -5.44
C LYS A 61 1.59 7.96 -4.20
N CYS A 62 2.72 7.27 -4.17
CA CYS A 62 3.18 6.62 -2.95
C CYS A 62 3.93 7.62 -2.06
N GLN A 63 3.77 7.51 -0.74
CA GLN A 63 4.63 8.23 0.21
C GLN A 63 6.07 7.70 0.14
N LEU A 64 7.04 8.53 0.53
CA LEU A 64 8.47 8.14 0.50
C LEU A 64 8.83 6.99 1.44
N ASP A 65 7.98 6.72 2.43
CA ASP A 65 8.15 5.65 3.41
C ASP A 65 7.28 4.42 3.11
N CYS A 66 6.57 4.41 1.96
CA CYS A 66 5.65 3.36 1.52
C CYS A 66 4.53 3.01 2.54
N SER A 67 4.37 3.79 3.60
CA SER A 67 3.41 3.52 4.68
C SER A 67 1.97 3.90 4.29
N GLY A 68 1.82 4.65 3.20
CA GLY A 68 0.55 5.10 2.69
C GLY A 68 0.66 5.87 1.37
N TYR A 69 -0.40 6.60 1.05
CA TYR A 69 -0.55 7.31 -0.22
C TYR A 69 -0.44 8.82 -0.04
N ASP A 70 0.16 9.48 -1.02
CA ASP A 70 0.10 10.92 -1.20
C ASP A 70 -1.07 11.27 -2.12
N ILE A 71 -2.06 11.95 -1.54
CA ILE A 71 -3.28 12.42 -2.21
C ILE A 71 -3.20 13.87 -2.67
N SER A 72 -2.05 14.53 -2.54
CA SER A 72 -1.89 15.95 -2.88
C SER A 72 -2.13 16.24 -4.37
N ALA A 73 -1.96 15.25 -5.23
CA ALA A 73 -2.26 15.32 -6.66
C ALA A 73 -3.63 14.69 -7.03
N CYS A 74 -4.43 14.33 -6.03
CA CYS A 74 -5.81 13.90 -6.23
C CYS A 74 -6.76 15.09 -6.38
N ILE A 75 -7.72 14.95 -7.27
CA ILE A 75 -8.72 15.97 -7.59
C ILE A 75 -9.99 15.64 -6.83
N ALA A 76 -10.41 16.58 -5.98
CA ALA A 76 -11.64 16.45 -5.20
C ALA A 76 -12.82 16.26 -6.15
N GLY A 77 -13.60 15.21 -5.89
CA GLY A 77 -14.93 15.07 -6.45
C GLY A 77 -15.84 16.10 -5.82
N ASN A 78 -16.72 16.69 -6.62
CA ASN A 78 -17.77 17.53 -6.07
C ASN A 78 -18.72 16.65 -5.25
N THR A 79 -18.52 16.63 -3.92
CA THR A 79 -19.50 16.06 -3.00
C THR A 79 -20.56 17.13 -2.80
N ILE A 80 -21.64 17.02 -3.58
CA ILE A 80 -22.85 17.79 -3.35
C ILE A 80 -23.43 17.31 -2.02
N ASN A 81 -22.97 17.90 -0.91
CA ASN A 81 -23.67 17.82 0.35
C ASN A 81 -24.63 19.01 0.40
N ALA A 82 -25.72 18.90 1.15
CA ALA A 82 -26.73 19.96 1.20
C ALA A 82 -26.18 21.33 1.70
N ALA A 83 -24.95 21.37 2.22
CA ALA A 83 -24.29 22.59 2.70
C ALA A 83 -23.33 23.23 1.66
N SER A 84 -22.97 22.56 0.56
CA SER A 84 -22.14 23.11 -0.53
C SER A 84 -22.96 23.71 -1.69
N CYS A 85 -24.28 23.55 -1.69
CA CYS A 85 -25.15 24.19 -2.67
C CYS A 85 -25.46 25.64 -2.27
N SER A 86 -24.72 26.61 -2.79
CA SER A 86 -25.36 27.88 -3.16
C SER A 86 -26.35 27.56 -4.28
N GLN A 87 -27.60 28.01 -4.16
CA GLN A 87 -28.73 27.64 -5.03
C GLN A 87 -28.60 28.05 -6.52
N GLU A 88 -27.40 28.34 -7.01
CA GLU A 88 -27.10 28.71 -8.39
C GLU A 88 -26.59 27.50 -9.23
N ASP A 89 -26.15 26.41 -8.60
CA ASP A 89 -25.54 25.24 -9.29
C ASP A 89 -26.47 24.02 -9.47
N VAL A 90 -27.75 24.10 -9.11
CA VAL A 90 -28.69 22.95 -9.24
C VAL A 90 -29.11 22.67 -10.70
N GLN A 91 -28.70 23.48 -11.67
CA GLN A 91 -29.18 23.39 -13.06
C GLN A 91 -28.47 22.34 -13.93
N SER A 92 -28.12 21.17 -13.40
CA SER A 92 -27.73 20.04 -14.27
C SER A 92 -28.11 18.65 -13.74
N ALA A 93 -29.00 18.58 -12.75
CA ALA A 93 -29.59 17.31 -12.29
C ALA A 93 -31.05 17.13 -12.74
N ILE A 94 -31.40 17.65 -13.92
CA ILE A 94 -32.58 17.26 -14.71
C ILE A 94 -32.13 16.97 -16.14
#